data_AF-A0A6M8VBT0-F1
#
_entry.id   AF-A0A6M8VBT0-F1
#
_cell.length_a   1.000
_cell.length_b   1.000
_cell.length_c   1.000
_cell.angle_alpha   90.00
_cell.angle_beta   90.00
_cell.angle_gamma   90.00
#
_symmetry.space_group_name_H-M   'P 1'
#
loop_
_entity.id
_entity.type
_entity.pdbx_description
1 polymer ?
#
loop_
_entity_poly.entity_id
_entity_poly.type
_entity_poly.pdbx_seq_one_letter_code
_entity_poly.pdbx_strand_id
1 'polypeptide(L)'
;MWELIQANRRKSIFIFFGMGLLLLLIGYVFGSFYNPESGGYIGLFFAIILWTVLSTISYFAGSKIILGISGAKEVTKEIHPQLFNVVEEMRIAANLPNQPKIYIISDAAPNAFATGIKPEKSAIAVTAGLLGQLNRDELQGVVAHEMSHILNRDVLLMTFAGMMLGAITLMADIFTRSLWFGGSGSRYKSRSSNKGGGQGQIIILVLAVVLAILGPIMAQLLYFAISRKREYLADASAVRLTRYPEGLASALEKISASHLDLKTANKVTAPMYIINPLKKKGMQIADITSTHPPITERIRILRAISQGVDYSNYQAAFNQIKGTRSPVIPISGLSDKSNLSVRKPESSVGLNDETLNTKREVGDLMMKLNEYKFINCTCGLKLKIPPQFNNDKITCPRCGRIHTVSL
;
A
#
# COMPACT_ATOMS: atom_id res chain seq x y z
N MET A 1 -5.56 -3.08 23.65
CA MET A 1 -5.90 -3.19 22.21
C MET A 1 -7.21 -2.49 21.82
N TRP A 2 -8.33 -2.72 22.50
CA TRP A 2 -9.64 -2.14 22.11
C TRP A 2 -9.67 -0.60 22.01
N GLU A 3 -9.01 0.10 22.93
CA GLU A 3 -8.90 1.56 22.87
C GLU A 3 -8.04 2.07 21.71
N LEU A 4 -6.98 1.35 21.31
CA LEU A 4 -6.17 1.67 20.13
C LEU A 4 -7.05 1.69 18.88
N ILE A 5 -7.85 0.63 18.72
CA ILE A 5 -8.78 0.47 17.59
C ILE A 5 -9.83 1.59 17.60
N GLN A 6 -10.36 1.96 18.77
CA GLN A 6 -11.38 3.01 18.88
C GLN A 6 -10.83 4.41 18.62
N ALA A 7 -9.62 4.72 19.10
CA ALA A 7 -8.94 5.97 18.82
C ALA A 7 -8.61 6.09 17.32
N ASN A 8 -8.13 5.02 16.70
CA ASN A 8 -7.88 4.98 15.26
C ASN A 8 -9.16 5.18 14.46
N ARG A 9 -10.26 4.52 14.85
CA ARG A 9 -11.57 4.68 14.20
C ARG A 9 -12.07 6.13 14.22
N ARG A 10 -11.97 6.83 15.36
CA ARG A 10 -12.36 8.25 15.46
C ARG A 10 -11.55 9.15 14.51
N LYS A 11 -10.23 8.95 14.48
CA LYS A 11 -9.34 9.67 13.55
C LYS A 11 -9.65 9.34 12.08
N SER A 12 -9.96 8.07 11.77
CA SER A 12 -10.36 7.66 10.42
C SER A 12 -11.61 8.40 9.96
N ILE A 13 -12.61 8.55 10.85
CA ILE A 13 -13.85 9.27 10.55
C ILE A 13 -13.55 10.75 10.25
N PHE A 14 -12.70 11.40 11.04
CA PHE A 14 -12.32 12.79 10.79
C PHE A 14 -11.67 12.98 9.41
N ILE A 15 -10.76 12.09 8.99
CA ILE A 15 -10.17 12.16 7.65
C ILE A 15 -11.22 11.93 6.57
N PHE A 16 -12.08 10.93 6.77
CA PHE A 16 -13.12 10.58 5.80
C PHE A 16 -13.98 11.81 5.46
N PHE A 17 -14.47 12.50 6.49
CA PHE A 17 -15.24 13.72 6.30
C PHE A 17 -14.39 14.90 5.84
N GLY A 18 -13.14 15.03 6.29
CA GLY A 18 -12.22 16.09 5.84
C GLY A 18 -11.90 16.01 4.35
N MET A 19 -11.60 14.82 3.83
CA MET A 19 -11.39 14.60 2.39
C MET A 19 -12.68 14.75 1.59
N GLY A 20 -13.82 14.32 2.14
CA GLY A 20 -15.14 14.55 1.55
C GLY A 20 -15.43 16.04 1.40
N LEU A 21 -15.26 16.83 2.47
CA LEU A 21 -15.46 18.28 2.44
C LEU A 21 -14.54 18.97 1.43
N LEU A 22 -13.28 18.55 1.32
CA LEU A 22 -12.35 19.05 0.31
C LEU A 22 -12.85 18.76 -1.12
N LEU A 23 -13.33 17.54 -1.38
CA LEU A 23 -13.91 17.16 -2.68
C LEU A 23 -15.14 18.02 -3.01
N LEU A 24 -16.03 18.24 -2.04
CA LEU A 24 -17.22 19.09 -2.20
C LEU A 24 -16.85 20.54 -2.51
N LEU A 25 -15.86 21.09 -1.80
CA LEU A 25 -15.36 22.44 -2.02
C LEU A 25 -14.75 22.59 -3.42
N ILE A 26 -13.96 21.63 -3.87
CA ILE A 26 -13.40 21.61 -5.23
C ILE A 26 -14.53 21.51 -6.27
N GLY A 27 -15.50 20.61 -6.06
CA GLY A 27 -16.65 20.45 -6.95
C GLY A 27 -17.47 21.73 -7.10
N TYR A 28 -17.77 22.41 -5.99
CA TYR A 28 -18.48 23.68 -5.99
C TYR A 28 -17.70 24.77 -6.75
N VAL A 29 -16.41 24.96 -6.45
CA VAL A 29 -15.62 26.03 -7.10
C VAL A 29 -15.42 25.76 -8.59
N PHE A 30 -15.12 24.51 -8.97
CA PHE A 30 -14.97 24.16 -10.39
C PHE A 30 -16.30 24.28 -11.14
N GLY A 31 -17.41 23.92 -10.51
CA GLY A 31 -18.75 24.13 -11.06
C GLY A 31 -19.04 25.61 -11.31
N SER A 32 -18.81 26.46 -10.32
CA SER A 32 -19.00 27.92 -10.42
C SER A 32 -18.13 28.57 -11.49
N PHE A 33 -16.96 27.98 -11.79
CA PHE A 33 -16.11 28.44 -12.88
C PHE A 33 -16.75 28.26 -14.26
N TYR A 34 -17.46 27.14 -14.50
CA TYR A 34 -18.11 26.90 -15.80
C TYR A 34 -19.43 27.66 -15.94
N ASN A 35 -20.21 27.78 -14.86
CA ASN A 35 -21.45 28.54 -14.85
C ASN A 35 -21.60 29.30 -13.51
N PRO A 36 -21.47 30.64 -13.49
CA PRO A 36 -21.52 31.42 -12.25
C PRO A 36 -22.87 31.38 -11.51
N GLU A 37 -23.98 31.20 -12.22
CA GLU A 37 -25.32 31.30 -11.61
C GLU A 37 -25.77 29.98 -10.95
N SER A 38 -25.51 28.85 -11.60
CA SER A 38 -25.97 27.53 -11.14
C SER A 38 -24.89 26.46 -11.09
N GLY A 39 -23.73 26.71 -11.69
CA GLY A 39 -22.66 25.72 -11.84
C GLY A 39 -22.12 25.23 -10.50
N GLY A 40 -22.05 26.09 -9.49
CA GLY A 40 -21.58 25.69 -8.16
C GLY A 40 -22.45 24.61 -7.51
N TYR A 41 -23.77 24.77 -7.55
CA TYR A 41 -24.70 23.77 -7.02
C TYR A 41 -24.68 22.46 -7.83
N ILE A 42 -24.55 22.57 -9.15
CA ILE A 42 -24.40 21.41 -10.04
C ILE A 42 -23.10 20.66 -9.69
N GLY A 43 -21.98 21.36 -9.56
CA GLY A 43 -20.69 20.80 -9.19
C GLY A 43 -20.70 20.15 -7.80
N LEU A 44 -21.37 20.78 -6.83
CA LEU A 44 -21.57 20.22 -5.49
C LEU A 44 -22.39 18.92 -5.54
N PHE A 45 -23.49 18.91 -6.30
CA PHE A 45 -24.34 17.72 -6.48
C PHE A 45 -23.54 16.54 -7.05
N PHE A 46 -22.77 16.78 -8.12
CA PHE A 46 -21.90 15.74 -8.67
C PHE A 46 -20.80 15.31 -7.69
N ALA A 47 -20.24 16.22 -6.91
CA ALA A 47 -19.23 15.87 -5.90
C ALA A 47 -19.81 15.02 -4.77
N ILE A 48 -21.04 15.26 -4.33
CA ILE A 48 -21.75 14.41 -3.34
C ILE A 48 -21.99 13.01 -3.92
N ILE A 49 -22.47 12.93 -5.17
CA ILE A 49 -22.66 11.64 -5.85
C ILE A 49 -21.34 10.90 -5.96
N LEU A 50 -20.30 11.57 -6.45
CA LEU A 50 -18.97 10.99 -6.62
C LEU A 50 -18.42 10.48 -5.28
N TRP A 51 -18.50 11.28 -4.22
CA TRP A 51 -18.08 10.87 -2.88
C TRP A 51 -18.85 9.65 -2.38
N THR A 52 -20.17 9.63 -2.54
CA THR A 52 -21.04 8.54 -2.08
C THR A 52 -20.76 7.24 -2.86
N VAL A 53 -20.65 7.34 -4.18
CA VAL A 53 -20.35 6.21 -5.07
C VAL A 53 -18.96 5.66 -4.76
N LEU A 54 -17.93 6.50 -4.70
CA LEU A 54 -16.57 6.06 -4.37
C LEU A 54 -16.47 5.46 -2.97
N SER A 55 -17.16 6.03 -1.97
CA SER A 55 -17.21 5.46 -0.62
C SER A 55 -17.86 4.08 -0.60
N THR A 56 -18.96 3.93 -1.35
CA THR A 56 -19.70 2.66 -1.47
C THR A 56 -18.84 1.60 -2.17
N ILE A 57 -18.25 1.95 -3.32
CA ILE A 57 -17.34 1.07 -4.06
C ILE A 57 -16.13 0.69 -3.19
N SER A 58 -15.54 1.65 -2.48
CA SER A 58 -14.43 1.41 -1.55
C SER A 58 -14.78 0.40 -0.48
N TYR A 59 -15.99 0.51 0.08
CA TYR A 59 -16.43 -0.36 1.16
C TYR A 59 -16.78 -1.77 0.69
N PHE A 60 -17.40 -1.94 -0.49
CA PHE A 60 -17.86 -3.27 -0.94
C PHE A 60 -16.88 -3.99 -1.88
N ALA A 61 -16.15 -3.24 -2.69
CA ALA A 61 -15.31 -3.77 -3.77
C ALA A 61 -13.85 -3.31 -3.71
N GLY A 62 -13.48 -2.41 -2.79
CA GLY A 62 -12.14 -1.80 -2.73
C GLY A 62 -11.00 -2.82 -2.72
N SER A 63 -11.09 -3.87 -1.90
CA SER A 63 -10.07 -4.92 -1.85
C SER A 63 -9.93 -5.69 -3.17
N LYS A 64 -11.05 -6.07 -3.80
CA LYS A 64 -11.05 -6.75 -5.09
C LYS A 64 -10.47 -5.88 -6.20
N ILE A 65 -10.80 -4.59 -6.21
CA ILE A 65 -10.29 -3.62 -7.18
C ILE A 65 -8.77 -3.48 -7.03
N ILE A 66 -8.27 -3.28 -5.80
CA ILE A 66 -6.83 -3.13 -5.55
C ILE A 66 -6.07 -4.40 -5.95
N LEU A 67 -6.55 -5.57 -5.54
CA LEU A 67 -5.94 -6.86 -5.91
C LEU A 67 -5.93 -7.05 -7.45
N GLY A 68 -7.04 -6.74 -8.12
CA GLY A 68 -7.15 -6.81 -9.57
C GLY A 68 -6.19 -5.87 -10.30
N ILE A 69 -6.13 -4.59 -9.89
CA ILE A 69 -5.20 -3.59 -10.46
C ILE A 69 -3.74 -4.04 -10.28
N SER A 70 -3.41 -4.63 -9.13
CA SER A 70 -2.06 -5.12 -8.86
C SER A 70 -1.70 -6.42 -9.60
N GLY A 71 -2.65 -7.05 -10.30
CA GLY A 71 -2.44 -8.35 -10.95
C GLY A 71 -2.15 -9.48 -9.95
N ALA A 72 -2.68 -9.35 -8.73
CA ALA A 72 -2.41 -10.27 -7.64
C ALA A 72 -3.13 -11.61 -7.86
N LYS A 73 -2.40 -12.72 -7.72
CA LYS A 73 -2.93 -14.08 -7.87
C LYS A 73 -3.02 -14.76 -6.50
N GLU A 74 -4.18 -15.36 -6.21
CA GLU A 74 -4.40 -16.05 -4.92
C GLU A 74 -3.52 -17.29 -4.83
N VAL A 75 -2.95 -17.53 -3.64
CA VAL A 75 -1.96 -18.59 -3.40
C VAL A 75 -2.43 -19.49 -2.29
N THR A 76 -2.31 -20.80 -2.52
CA THR A 76 -2.61 -21.84 -1.54
C THR A 76 -1.33 -22.38 -0.90
N LYS A 77 -1.49 -23.13 0.20
CA LYS A 77 -0.37 -23.76 0.93
C LYS A 77 0.48 -24.70 0.04
N GLU A 78 -0.13 -25.28 -0.99
CA GLU A 78 0.55 -26.17 -1.96
C GLU A 78 1.48 -25.41 -2.90
N ILE A 79 1.14 -24.16 -3.23
CA ILE A 79 1.91 -23.34 -4.17
C ILE A 79 3.13 -22.75 -3.46
N HIS A 80 2.95 -22.18 -2.27
CA HIS A 80 4.04 -21.57 -1.50
C HIS A 80 3.89 -21.80 0.01
N PRO A 81 4.36 -22.94 0.55
CA PRO A 81 4.12 -23.34 1.93
C PRO A 81 4.76 -22.38 2.95
N GLN A 82 5.95 -21.84 2.67
CA GLN A 82 6.67 -20.95 3.59
C GLN A 82 5.88 -19.65 3.86
N LEU A 83 5.50 -18.90 2.82
CA LEU A 83 4.63 -17.73 2.93
C LEU A 83 3.33 -18.05 3.65
N PHE A 84 2.68 -19.18 3.34
CA PHE A 84 1.43 -19.57 4.00
C PHE A 84 1.64 -19.76 5.51
N ASN A 85 2.69 -20.48 5.90
CA ASN A 85 3.05 -20.69 7.30
C ASN A 85 3.38 -19.37 8.01
N VAL A 86 4.14 -18.47 7.37
CA VAL A 86 4.47 -17.16 7.94
C VAL A 86 3.21 -16.33 8.19
N VAL A 87 2.27 -16.27 7.25
CA VAL A 87 1.00 -15.56 7.44
C VAL A 87 0.15 -16.22 8.54
N GLU A 88 0.13 -17.56 8.59
CA GLU A 88 -0.57 -18.32 9.63
C GLU A 88 0.00 -18.07 11.03
N GLU A 89 1.32 -18.08 11.19
CA GLU A 89 2.02 -17.73 12.43
C GLU A 89 1.67 -16.31 12.89
N MET A 90 1.70 -15.34 11.97
CA MET A 90 1.36 -13.95 12.29
C MET A 90 -0.12 -13.77 12.61
N ARG A 91 -1.02 -14.54 11.98
CA ARG A 91 -2.45 -14.57 12.33
C ARG A 91 -2.63 -15.06 13.77
N ILE A 92 -1.93 -16.13 14.15
CA ILE A 92 -1.97 -16.70 15.51
C ILE A 92 -1.43 -15.67 16.51
N ALA A 93 -0.26 -15.09 16.23
CA ALA A 93 0.37 -14.07 17.08
C ALA A 93 -0.52 -12.83 17.27
N ALA A 94 -1.21 -12.40 16.20
CA ALA A 94 -2.12 -11.27 16.22
C ALA A 94 -3.51 -11.60 16.79
N ASN A 95 -3.76 -12.88 17.13
CA ASN A 95 -5.04 -13.40 17.58
C ASN A 95 -6.20 -13.01 16.65
N LEU A 96 -5.98 -13.14 15.34
CA LEU A 96 -7.02 -12.86 14.35
C LEU A 96 -7.96 -14.07 14.16
N PRO A 97 -9.27 -13.82 14.03
CA PRO A 97 -10.27 -14.88 13.93
C PRO A 97 -10.12 -15.70 12.65
N ASN A 98 -9.79 -15.04 11.53
CA ASN A 98 -9.72 -15.67 10.21
C ASN A 98 -8.33 -15.50 9.59
N GLN A 99 -7.93 -16.47 8.76
CA GLN A 99 -6.75 -16.36 7.91
C GLN A 99 -6.97 -15.33 6.80
N PRO A 100 -6.11 -14.29 6.70
CA PRO A 100 -6.14 -13.40 5.55
C PRO A 100 -5.87 -14.18 4.26
N LYS A 101 -6.55 -13.83 3.18
CA LYS A 101 -6.24 -14.39 1.86
C LYS A 101 -4.84 -13.96 1.44
N ILE A 102 -4.08 -14.88 0.85
CA ILE A 102 -2.68 -14.65 0.48
C ILE A 102 -2.60 -14.51 -1.04
N TYR A 103 -1.95 -13.46 -1.49
CA TYR A 103 -1.75 -13.20 -2.91
C TYR A 103 -0.28 -12.96 -3.24
N ILE A 104 0.11 -13.34 -4.47
CA ILE A 104 1.41 -13.01 -5.04
C ILE A 104 1.21 -12.14 -6.27
N ILE A 105 1.99 -11.05 -6.33
CA ILE A 105 2.04 -10.12 -7.45
C ILE A 105 3.23 -10.47 -8.32
N SER A 106 2.99 -10.59 -9.62
CA SER A 106 4.01 -10.94 -10.60
C SER A 106 4.92 -9.75 -10.96
N ASP A 107 5.59 -9.16 -9.97
CA ASP A 107 6.52 -8.04 -10.13
C ASP A 107 7.87 -8.34 -9.46
N ALA A 108 8.95 -7.88 -10.10
CA ALA A 108 10.32 -8.03 -9.61
C ALA A 108 10.71 -6.95 -8.58
N ALA A 109 9.99 -5.82 -8.54
CA ALA A 109 10.20 -4.83 -7.49
C ALA A 109 9.69 -5.38 -6.15
N PRO A 110 10.53 -5.43 -5.11
CA PRO A 110 10.15 -5.96 -3.80
C PRO A 110 9.13 -5.03 -3.14
N ASN A 111 7.94 -5.55 -2.81
CA ASN A 111 6.91 -4.81 -2.09
C ASN A 111 5.86 -5.75 -1.49
N ALA A 112 5.05 -5.22 -0.56
CA ALA A 112 3.90 -5.90 0.01
C ALA A 112 2.83 -4.87 0.40
N PHE A 113 1.59 -5.32 0.51
CA PHE A 113 0.51 -4.54 1.12
C PHE A 113 -0.59 -5.44 1.68
N ALA A 114 -1.33 -4.90 2.66
CA ALA A 114 -2.60 -5.46 3.12
C ALA A 114 -3.82 -4.69 2.59
N THR A 115 -4.91 -5.40 2.35
CA THR A 115 -6.21 -4.81 1.99
C THR A 115 -7.36 -5.55 2.67
N GLY A 116 -8.52 -4.91 2.77
CA GLY A 116 -9.69 -5.48 3.42
C GLY A 116 -10.60 -4.44 4.04
N ILE A 117 -11.77 -4.90 4.51
CA ILE A 117 -12.79 -4.05 5.15
C ILE A 117 -12.79 -4.28 6.66
N LYS A 118 -12.75 -5.55 7.05
CA LYS A 118 -12.69 -6.00 8.44
C LYS A 118 -11.61 -7.07 8.57
N PRO A 119 -11.07 -7.33 9.78
CA PRO A 119 -10.08 -8.37 9.99
C PRO A 119 -10.51 -9.74 9.46
N GLU A 120 -11.81 -10.05 9.55
CA GLU A 120 -12.41 -11.31 9.07
C GLU A 120 -12.42 -11.46 7.54
N LYS A 121 -12.30 -10.34 6.82
CA LYS A 121 -12.32 -10.24 5.35
C LYS A 121 -11.14 -9.38 4.90
N SER A 122 -9.94 -9.91 5.09
CA SER A 122 -8.67 -9.26 4.78
C SER A 122 -7.82 -10.11 3.84
N ALA A 123 -6.85 -9.47 3.19
CA ALA A 123 -5.91 -10.08 2.28
C ALA A 123 -4.52 -9.43 2.42
N ILE A 124 -3.47 -10.21 2.23
CA ILE A 124 -2.08 -9.78 2.16
C ILE A 124 -1.55 -10.16 0.78
N ALA A 125 -0.97 -9.18 0.08
CA ALA A 125 -0.32 -9.39 -1.20
C ALA A 125 1.18 -9.10 -1.08
N VAL A 126 2.01 -10.01 -1.60
CA VAL A 126 3.48 -9.86 -1.63
C VAL A 126 3.97 -9.97 -3.07
N THR A 127 5.00 -9.21 -3.44
CA THR A 127 5.58 -9.34 -4.79
C THR A 127 6.55 -10.52 -4.87
N ALA A 128 6.67 -11.10 -6.06
CA ALA A 128 7.66 -12.14 -6.33
C ALA A 128 9.09 -11.65 -6.07
N GLY A 129 9.39 -10.39 -6.37
CA GLY A 129 10.66 -9.74 -6.03
C GLY A 129 10.97 -9.76 -4.54
N LEU A 130 9.96 -9.55 -3.68
CA LEU A 130 10.13 -9.57 -2.24
C LEU A 130 10.45 -10.99 -1.74
N LEU A 131 9.70 -12.00 -2.22
CA LEU A 131 9.97 -13.41 -1.90
C LEU A 131 11.36 -13.87 -2.37
N GLY A 132 11.87 -13.27 -3.45
CA GLY A 132 13.19 -13.59 -4.01
C GLY A 132 14.37 -12.94 -3.29
N GLN A 133 14.12 -12.01 -2.37
CA GLN A 133 15.15 -11.20 -1.72
C GLN A 133 15.18 -11.38 -0.19
N LEU A 134 14.03 -11.65 0.41
CA LEU A 134 13.91 -11.76 1.86
C LEU A 134 14.09 -13.21 2.33
N ASN A 135 14.78 -13.37 3.45
CA ASN A 135 14.79 -14.63 4.19
C ASN A 135 13.49 -14.79 5.00
N ARG A 136 13.35 -15.91 5.70
CA ARG A 136 12.13 -16.23 6.47
C ARG A 136 11.81 -15.20 7.56
N ASP A 137 12.80 -14.78 8.33
CA ASP A 137 12.64 -13.84 9.45
C ASP A 137 12.30 -12.42 8.95
N GLU A 138 12.90 -12.01 7.83
CA GLU A 138 12.60 -10.76 7.15
C GLU A 138 11.19 -10.76 6.56
N LEU A 139 10.79 -11.86 5.90
CA LEU A 139 9.44 -12.04 5.39
C LEU A 139 8.42 -12.02 6.53
N GLN A 140 8.73 -12.66 7.66
CA GLN A 140 7.89 -12.63 8.86
C GLN A 140 7.75 -11.20 9.41
N GLY A 141 8.84 -10.41 9.43
CA GLY A 141 8.81 -8.99 9.78
C GLY A 141 7.86 -8.16 8.91
N VAL A 142 7.98 -8.29 7.58
CA VAL A 142 7.10 -7.58 6.63
C VAL A 142 5.65 -8.03 6.77
N VAL A 143 5.40 -9.34 6.83
CA VAL A 143 4.03 -9.87 7.00
C VAL A 143 3.43 -9.42 8.33
N ALA A 144 4.21 -9.34 9.41
CA ALA A 144 3.74 -8.84 10.70
C ALA A 144 3.37 -7.35 10.64
N HIS A 145 4.11 -6.55 9.87
CA HIS A 145 3.78 -5.14 9.62
C HIS A 145 2.45 -5.01 8.87
N GLU A 146 2.27 -5.75 7.77
CA GLU A 146 1.02 -5.76 7.01
C GLU A 146 -0.16 -6.31 7.84
N MET A 147 0.08 -7.33 8.66
CA MET A 147 -0.90 -7.88 9.60
C MET A 147 -1.31 -6.83 10.64
N SER A 148 -0.38 -5.99 11.07
CA SER A 148 -0.67 -4.91 12.04
C SER A 148 -1.62 -3.87 11.46
N HIS A 149 -1.57 -3.57 10.16
CA HIS A 149 -2.56 -2.71 9.51
C HIS A 149 -3.96 -3.34 9.48
N ILE A 150 -4.06 -4.67 9.33
CA ILE A 150 -5.33 -5.40 9.42
C ILE A 150 -5.89 -5.31 10.84
N LEU A 151 -5.04 -5.61 11.84
CA LEU A 151 -5.39 -5.58 13.27
C LEU A 151 -5.85 -4.19 13.72
N ASN A 152 -5.13 -3.14 13.32
CA ASN A 152 -5.43 -1.75 13.67
C ASN A 152 -6.59 -1.13 12.86
N ARG A 153 -7.14 -1.88 11.89
CA ARG A 153 -8.21 -1.45 10.96
C ARG A 153 -7.81 -0.25 10.10
N ASP A 154 -6.55 -0.23 9.68
CA ASP A 154 -6.00 0.84 8.87
C ASP A 154 -6.24 0.61 7.38
N VAL A 155 -6.33 -0.64 6.95
CA VAL A 155 -6.52 -1.05 5.54
C VAL A 155 -7.73 -0.39 4.85
N LEU A 156 -8.86 -0.25 5.54
CA LEU A 156 -10.07 0.37 4.98
C LEU A 156 -9.88 1.87 4.79
N LEU A 157 -9.27 2.56 5.78
CA LEU A 157 -8.99 3.98 5.68
C LEU A 157 -8.00 4.25 4.54
N MET A 158 -6.92 3.47 4.44
CA MET A 158 -5.91 3.65 3.40
C MET A 158 -6.51 3.46 2.01
N THR A 159 -7.37 2.43 1.84
CA THR A 159 -8.11 2.17 0.61
C THR A 159 -9.00 3.36 0.24
N PHE A 160 -9.81 3.85 1.18
CA PHE A 160 -10.68 5.01 0.97
C PHE A 160 -9.89 6.27 0.64
N ALA A 161 -8.86 6.57 1.42
CA ALA A 161 -8.10 7.79 1.28
C ALA A 161 -7.26 7.79 -0.02
N GLY A 162 -6.77 6.63 -0.46
CA GLY A 162 -6.14 6.47 -1.78
C GLY A 162 -7.11 6.76 -2.94
N MET A 163 -8.36 6.26 -2.86
CA MET A 163 -9.40 6.57 -3.86
C MET A 163 -9.80 8.05 -3.87
N MET A 164 -9.94 8.67 -2.69
CA MET A 164 -10.24 10.11 -2.60
C MET A 164 -9.11 10.97 -3.13
N LEU A 165 -7.86 10.64 -2.79
CA LEU A 165 -6.70 11.31 -3.38
C LEU A 165 -6.71 11.17 -4.91
N GLY A 166 -6.97 9.96 -5.42
CA GLY A 166 -7.16 9.70 -6.85
C GLY A 166 -8.23 10.58 -7.48
N ALA A 167 -9.43 10.63 -6.90
CA ALA A 167 -10.54 11.43 -7.40
C ALA A 167 -10.23 12.94 -7.41
N ILE A 168 -9.66 13.46 -6.32
CA ILE A 168 -9.27 14.88 -6.21
C ILE A 168 -8.20 15.23 -7.25
N THR A 169 -7.18 14.38 -7.40
CA THR A 169 -6.12 14.58 -8.40
C THR A 169 -6.67 14.54 -9.83
N LEU A 170 -7.60 13.64 -10.12
CA LEU A 170 -8.22 13.51 -11.43
C LEU A 170 -9.11 14.71 -11.75
N MET A 171 -9.88 15.22 -10.78
CA MET A 171 -10.66 16.45 -10.96
C MET A 171 -9.77 17.66 -11.25
N ALA A 172 -8.67 17.82 -10.51
CA ALA A 172 -7.71 18.88 -10.74
C ALA A 172 -7.03 18.78 -12.11
N ASP A 173 -6.65 17.57 -12.53
CA ASP A 173 -6.06 17.33 -13.86
C ASP A 173 -7.05 17.61 -15.00
N ILE A 174 -8.30 17.18 -14.87
CA ILE A 174 -9.37 17.49 -15.84
C ILE A 174 -9.59 19.01 -15.93
N PHE A 175 -9.65 19.70 -14.80
CA PHE A 175 -9.83 21.16 -14.77
C PHE A 175 -8.66 21.90 -15.41
N THR A 176 -7.42 21.55 -15.05
CA THR A 176 -6.22 22.20 -15.63
C THR A 176 -6.11 21.94 -17.14
N ARG A 177 -6.45 20.72 -17.60
CA ARG A 177 -6.56 20.40 -19.02
C ARG A 177 -7.69 21.19 -19.70
N SER A 178 -8.83 21.41 -19.05
CA SER A 178 -9.92 22.20 -19.65
C SER A 178 -9.55 23.67 -19.83
N LEU A 179 -8.67 24.22 -18.99
CA LEU A 179 -8.10 25.56 -19.18
C LEU A 179 -7.19 25.63 -20.43
N TRP A 180 -6.38 24.59 -20.66
CA TRP A 180 -5.46 24.52 -21.81
C TRP A 180 -6.19 24.20 -23.12
N PHE A 181 -7.03 23.16 -23.15
CA PHE A 181 -7.70 22.70 -24.36
C PHE A 181 -9.04 23.40 -24.62
N GLY A 182 -9.68 23.97 -23.60
CA GLY A 182 -10.91 24.76 -23.71
C GLY A 182 -10.68 26.26 -23.95
N GLY A 183 -9.43 26.64 -24.27
CA GLY A 183 -8.94 28.02 -24.34
C GLY A 183 -8.75 28.63 -25.74
N SER A 184 -9.07 27.93 -26.85
CA SER A 184 -8.77 28.43 -28.21
C SER A 184 -9.99 28.75 -29.11
N GLY A 185 -11.23 28.68 -28.62
CA GLY A 185 -12.37 28.96 -29.48
C GLY A 185 -13.61 29.40 -28.73
N SER A 186 -13.94 30.68 -28.84
CA SER A 186 -15.32 31.18 -28.70
C SER A 186 -15.97 31.09 -27.30
N ARG A 187 -15.42 31.80 -26.30
CA ARG A 187 -16.19 32.21 -25.10
C ARG A 187 -16.27 33.72 -24.85
N TYR A 188 -15.70 34.53 -25.74
CA TYR A 188 -15.86 35.98 -25.75
C TYR A 188 -16.76 36.40 -26.92
N LYS A 189 -18.05 36.08 -26.85
CA LYS A 189 -19.05 36.73 -27.70
C LYS A 189 -20.28 37.13 -26.89
N SER A 190 -20.19 38.36 -26.39
CA SER A 190 -21.24 39.33 -26.08
C SER A 190 -22.59 38.87 -25.51
N ARG A 191 -22.94 39.44 -24.36
CA ARG A 191 -24.11 40.35 -24.18
C ARG A 191 -23.91 41.06 -22.84
N SER A 192 -23.38 42.29 -22.90
CA SER A 192 -24.12 43.55 -22.76
C SER A 192 -24.83 43.71 -21.41
N SER A 193 -24.31 44.66 -20.64
CA SER A 193 -25.04 45.60 -19.77
C SER A 193 -25.90 45.02 -18.63
N ASN A 194 -25.30 44.74 -17.46
CA ASN A 194 -25.55 45.51 -16.23
C ASN A 194 -24.74 44.99 -15.03
N LYS A 195 -24.16 45.93 -14.28
CA LYS A 195 -23.78 45.88 -12.84
C LYS A 195 -23.01 44.65 -12.32
N GLY A 196 -21.70 44.85 -12.08
CA GLY A 196 -21.03 44.30 -10.89
C GLY A 196 -20.42 42.89 -10.94
N GLY A 197 -20.57 42.11 -12.02
CA GLY A 197 -20.17 40.69 -12.05
C GLY A 197 -18.71 40.37 -12.44
N GLY A 198 -17.99 41.30 -13.07
CA GLY A 198 -16.66 41.01 -13.66
C GLY A 198 -15.57 40.71 -12.63
N GLN A 199 -15.59 41.38 -11.47
CA GLN A 199 -14.64 41.12 -10.40
C GLN A 199 -14.88 39.76 -9.73
N GLY A 200 -16.15 39.37 -9.55
CA GLY A 200 -16.52 38.06 -8.99
C GLY A 200 -16.04 36.89 -9.85
N GLN A 201 -16.11 37.02 -11.18
CA GLN A 201 -15.67 35.98 -12.10
C GLN A 201 -14.14 35.78 -12.10
N ILE A 202 -13.36 36.87 -11.95
CA ILE A 202 -11.90 36.80 -11.80
C ILE A 202 -11.53 36.14 -10.46
N ILE A 203 -12.23 36.48 -9.38
CA ILE A 203 -12.01 35.87 -8.06
C ILE A 203 -12.25 34.35 -8.10
N ILE A 204 -13.33 33.90 -8.76
CA ILE A 204 -13.64 32.46 -8.91
C ILE A 204 -12.59 31.76 -9.75
N LEU A 205 -12.11 32.35 -10.85
CA LEU A 205 -11.03 31.78 -11.66
C LEU A 205 -9.75 31.62 -10.83
N VAL A 206 -9.32 32.66 -10.11
CA VAL A 206 -8.14 32.61 -9.25
C VAL A 206 -8.29 31.52 -8.19
N LEU A 207 -9.44 31.47 -7.52
CA LEU A 207 -9.73 30.45 -6.51
C LEU A 207 -9.72 29.03 -7.11
N ALA A 208 -10.28 28.85 -8.30
CA ALA A 208 -10.33 27.55 -8.98
C ALA A 208 -8.91 27.08 -9.38
N VAL A 209 -8.07 27.96 -9.92
CA VAL A 209 -6.67 27.65 -10.23
C VAL A 209 -5.90 27.31 -8.95
N VAL A 210 -6.07 28.11 -7.90
CA VAL A 210 -5.45 27.84 -6.59
C VAL A 210 -5.86 26.47 -6.05
N LEU A 211 -7.16 26.12 -6.10
CA LEU A 211 -7.64 24.82 -5.63
C LEU A 211 -7.26 23.65 -6.55
N ALA A 212 -7.08 23.87 -7.85
CA ALA A 212 -6.56 22.83 -8.74
C ALA A 212 -5.11 22.45 -8.39
N ILE A 213 -4.32 23.40 -7.89
CA ILE A 213 -2.95 23.15 -7.46
C ILE A 213 -2.92 22.67 -6.00
N LEU A 214 -3.57 23.40 -5.09
CA LEU A 214 -3.53 23.14 -3.65
C LEU A 214 -4.43 21.98 -3.23
N GLY A 215 -5.53 21.71 -3.93
CA GLY A 215 -6.47 20.64 -3.57
C GLY A 215 -5.81 19.26 -3.48
N PRO A 216 -5.11 18.80 -4.53
CA PRO A 216 -4.32 17.56 -4.48
C PRO A 216 -3.27 17.57 -3.36
N ILE A 217 -2.59 18.69 -3.14
CA ILE A 217 -1.59 18.83 -2.08
C ILE A 217 -2.24 18.69 -0.69
N MET A 218 -3.40 19.34 -0.47
CA MET A 218 -4.16 19.25 0.78
C MET A 218 -4.69 17.84 1.03
N ALA A 219 -5.22 17.16 0.02
CA ALA A 219 -5.64 15.77 0.11
C ALA A 219 -4.47 14.86 0.49
N GLN A 220 -3.30 15.12 -0.11
CA GLN A 220 -2.07 14.39 0.16
C GLN A 220 -1.55 14.67 1.59
N LEU A 221 -1.61 15.91 2.08
CA LEU A 221 -1.25 16.26 3.45
C LEU A 221 -2.18 15.62 4.48
N LEU A 222 -3.49 15.62 4.23
CA LEU A 222 -4.48 14.92 5.08
C LEU A 222 -4.18 13.42 5.17
N TYR A 223 -3.80 12.82 4.04
CA TYR A 223 -3.35 11.43 3.99
C TYR A 223 -2.07 11.23 4.82
N PHE A 224 -1.05 12.08 4.63
CA PHE A 224 0.26 11.97 5.30
C PHE A 224 0.22 12.15 6.81
N ALA A 225 -0.57 13.10 7.30
CA ALA A 225 -0.56 13.49 8.71
C ALA A 225 -0.94 12.33 9.64
N ILE A 226 -1.77 11.40 9.15
CA ILE A 226 -2.28 10.28 9.96
C ILE A 226 -1.66 8.95 9.53
N SER A 227 -1.25 8.78 8.27
CA SER A 227 -0.51 7.59 7.84
C SER A 227 0.80 7.43 8.64
N ARG A 228 1.65 8.45 8.78
CA ARG A 228 2.96 8.28 9.46
C ARG A 228 2.88 7.74 10.88
N LYS A 229 1.94 8.20 11.70
CA LYS A 229 1.76 7.68 13.07
C LYS A 229 1.30 6.22 13.07
N ARG A 230 0.51 5.81 12.08
CA ARG A 230 0.05 4.43 11.91
C ARG A 230 1.17 3.51 11.44
N GLU A 231 2.07 3.99 10.59
CA GLU A 231 3.26 3.24 10.15
C GLU A 231 4.15 2.86 11.34
N TYR A 232 4.49 3.84 12.20
CA TYR A 232 5.29 3.55 13.40
C TYR A 232 4.55 2.65 14.41
N LEU A 233 3.22 2.78 14.51
CA LEU A 233 2.42 1.87 15.33
C LEU A 233 2.45 0.45 14.75
N ALA A 234 2.37 0.31 13.43
CA ALA A 234 2.48 -0.96 12.73
C ALA A 234 3.87 -1.58 12.88
N ASP A 235 4.95 -0.77 12.85
CA ASP A 235 6.31 -1.21 13.18
C ASP A 235 6.40 -1.75 14.60
N ALA A 236 5.87 -1.01 15.57
CA ALA A 236 5.86 -1.44 16.97
C ALA A 236 5.05 -2.73 17.18
N SER A 237 3.90 -2.84 16.51
CA SER A 237 3.08 -4.05 16.55
C SER A 237 3.79 -5.22 15.86
N ALA A 238 4.45 -5.02 14.72
CA ALA A 238 5.23 -6.05 14.03
C ALA A 238 6.38 -6.59 14.89
N VAL A 239 7.11 -5.69 15.57
CA VAL A 239 8.15 -6.03 16.55
C VAL A 239 7.58 -6.89 17.66
N ARG A 240 6.42 -6.53 18.20
CA ARG A 240 5.76 -7.29 19.27
C ARG A 240 5.25 -8.66 18.81
N LEU A 241 4.72 -8.75 17.59
CA LEU A 241 4.20 -9.99 16.99
C LEU A 241 5.32 -10.99 16.68
N THR A 242 6.39 -10.52 16.04
CA THR A 242 7.55 -11.36 15.67
C THR A 242 8.50 -11.60 16.85
N ARG A 243 8.49 -10.69 17.82
CA ARG A 243 9.51 -10.56 18.87
C ARG A 243 10.92 -10.37 18.32
N TYR A 244 11.06 -9.93 17.06
CA TYR A 244 12.37 -9.83 16.39
C TYR A 244 12.48 -8.53 15.57
N PRO A 245 12.95 -7.42 16.18
CA PRO A 245 13.05 -6.13 15.50
C PRO A 245 13.94 -6.13 14.26
N GLU A 246 15.05 -6.89 14.30
CA GLU A 246 16.02 -6.91 13.20
C GLU A 246 15.44 -7.53 11.93
N GLY A 247 14.47 -8.44 12.02
CA GLY A 247 13.80 -9.01 10.85
C GLY A 247 13.13 -7.94 9.99
N LEU A 248 12.36 -7.04 10.62
CA LEU A 248 11.73 -5.93 9.90
C LEU A 248 12.76 -4.87 9.46
N ALA A 249 13.76 -4.57 10.30
CA ALA A 249 14.80 -3.59 9.95
C ALA A 249 15.60 -4.00 8.71
N SER A 250 16.10 -5.25 8.69
CA SER A 250 16.84 -5.83 7.56
C SER A 250 15.96 -5.91 6.30
N ALA A 251 14.69 -6.28 6.44
CA ALA A 251 13.75 -6.30 5.32
C ALA A 251 13.58 -4.91 4.71
N LEU A 252 13.33 -3.87 5.52
CA LEU A 252 13.19 -2.49 5.06
C LEU A 252 14.47 -2.00 4.37
N GLU A 253 15.65 -2.35 4.89
CA GLU A 253 16.94 -2.03 4.29
C GLU A 253 17.05 -2.62 2.88
N LYS A 254 16.78 -3.93 2.73
CA LYS A 254 16.81 -4.63 1.44
C LYS A 254 15.81 -4.08 0.43
N ILE A 255 14.56 -3.84 0.86
CA ILE A 255 13.53 -3.29 -0.03
C ILE A 255 13.91 -1.88 -0.48
N SER A 256 14.45 -1.04 0.43
CA SER A 256 14.87 0.33 0.10
C SER A 256 16.10 0.41 -0.80
N ALA A 257 16.95 -0.61 -0.79
CA ALA A 257 18.11 -0.71 -1.67
C ALA A 257 17.73 -1.10 -3.11
N SER A 258 16.52 -1.62 -3.34
CA SER A 258 16.07 -1.96 -4.69
C SER A 258 15.83 -0.71 -5.54
N HIS A 259 16.27 -0.78 -6.80
CA HIS A 259 16.11 0.30 -7.79
C HIS A 259 15.02 0.01 -8.84
N LEU A 260 14.24 -1.05 -8.62
CA LEU A 260 13.17 -1.47 -9.53
C LEU A 260 11.90 -0.69 -9.23
N ASP A 261 11.34 -0.05 -10.25
CA ASP A 261 10.04 0.59 -10.17
C ASP A 261 8.93 -0.48 -10.23
N LEU A 262 7.97 -0.39 -9.32
CA LEU A 262 6.81 -1.29 -9.31
C LEU A 262 5.89 -0.96 -10.50
N LYS A 263 5.77 -1.88 -11.46
CA LYS A 263 5.08 -1.62 -12.74
C LYS A 263 3.58 -1.43 -12.57
N THR A 264 3.00 -2.08 -11.56
CA THR A 264 1.56 -2.03 -11.25
C THR A 264 1.20 -0.88 -10.32
N ALA A 265 2.17 -0.08 -9.86
CA ALA A 265 1.92 1.09 -9.03
C ALA A 265 1.27 2.21 -9.84
N ASN A 266 0.21 2.79 -9.28
CA ASN A 266 -0.35 4.04 -9.75
C ASN A 266 -0.59 4.98 -8.55
N LYS A 267 -1.00 6.23 -8.79
CA LYS A 267 -1.22 7.22 -7.70
C LYS A 267 -2.28 6.78 -6.67
N VAL A 268 -3.15 5.84 -7.02
CA VAL A 268 -4.22 5.31 -6.17
C VAL A 268 -3.72 4.16 -5.30
N THR A 269 -2.87 3.28 -5.83
CA THR A 269 -2.35 2.09 -5.13
C THR A 269 -1.03 2.35 -4.42
N ALA A 270 -0.23 3.31 -4.88
CA ALA A 270 1.05 3.70 -4.28
C ALA A 270 1.03 3.87 -2.76
N PRO A 271 -0.02 4.46 -2.14
CA PRO A 271 -0.07 4.64 -0.70
C PRO A 271 -0.31 3.35 0.11
N MET A 272 -0.66 2.24 -0.54
CA MET A 272 -0.94 0.97 0.16
C MET A 272 0.32 0.13 0.39
N TYR A 273 1.36 0.37 -0.40
CA TYR A 273 2.60 -0.40 -0.40
C TYR A 273 3.51 -0.02 0.76
N ILE A 274 4.22 -0.98 1.36
CA ILE A 274 5.13 -0.73 2.49
C ILE A 274 6.18 0.37 2.20
N ILE A 275 6.60 0.47 0.94
CA ILE A 275 7.47 1.52 0.42
C ILE A 275 6.80 2.16 -0.78
N ASN A 276 6.77 3.50 -0.79
CA ASN A 276 6.15 4.31 -1.84
C ASN A 276 6.82 4.04 -3.21
N PRO A 277 6.13 3.38 -4.15
CA PRO A 277 6.70 3.02 -5.45
C PRO A 277 6.84 4.21 -6.41
N LEU A 278 6.24 5.37 -6.11
CA LEU A 278 6.26 6.56 -6.98
C LEU A 278 7.30 7.60 -6.53
N LYS A 279 8.21 7.24 -5.62
CA LYS A 279 9.25 8.16 -5.13
C LYS A 279 10.22 8.52 -6.27
N LYS A 280 10.21 9.78 -6.72
CA LYS A 280 11.19 10.29 -7.69
C LYS A 280 12.59 10.39 -7.04
N LYS A 281 13.60 9.89 -7.74
CA LYS A 281 15.01 9.84 -7.30
C LYS A 281 15.55 11.23 -6.92
N GLY A 282 16.46 11.27 -5.93
CA GLY A 282 17.38 12.39 -5.68
C GLY A 282 16.85 13.60 -4.91
N MET A 283 15.55 13.69 -4.62
CA MET A 283 15.01 14.80 -3.83
C MET A 283 15.00 14.44 -2.34
N GLN A 284 15.87 15.04 -1.53
CA GLN A 284 15.78 14.97 -0.06
C GLN A 284 14.44 15.53 0.46
N ILE A 285 13.81 16.42 -0.33
CA ILE A 285 12.46 16.95 -0.10
C ILE A 285 11.37 15.87 -0.35
N ALA A 286 11.66 14.77 -1.04
CA ALA A 286 10.69 13.69 -1.21
C ALA A 286 10.37 12.97 0.11
N ASP A 287 11.21 13.10 1.14
CA ASP A 287 10.97 12.50 2.46
C ASP A 287 9.90 13.28 3.26
N ILE A 288 9.71 14.58 2.97
CA ILE A 288 8.61 15.35 3.57
C ILE A 288 7.27 15.08 2.89
N THR A 289 7.28 14.70 1.60
CA THR A 289 6.12 14.32 0.78
C THR A 289 5.96 12.81 0.57
N SER A 290 6.58 11.99 1.41
CA SER A 290 6.43 10.53 1.37
C SER A 290 5.18 10.11 2.15
N THR A 291 4.41 9.16 1.60
CA THR A 291 3.27 8.54 2.30
C THR A 291 3.71 7.84 3.59
N HIS A 292 4.94 7.31 3.60
CA HIS A 292 5.56 6.64 4.74
C HIS A 292 6.62 7.54 5.39
N PRO A 293 6.85 7.41 6.71
CA PRO A 293 7.98 8.06 7.34
C PRO A 293 9.31 7.59 6.70
N PRO A 294 10.38 8.38 6.80
CA PRO A 294 11.65 8.03 6.18
C PRO A 294 12.10 6.64 6.61
N ILE A 295 12.42 5.78 5.64
CA ILE A 295 12.78 4.37 5.90
C ILE A 295 14.02 4.29 6.80
N THR A 296 15.00 5.16 6.57
CA THR A 296 16.21 5.28 7.40
C THR A 296 15.90 5.62 8.85
N GLU A 297 14.81 6.34 9.12
CA GLU A 297 14.34 6.61 10.47
C GLU A 297 13.71 5.39 11.11
N ARG A 298 12.82 4.68 10.38
CA ARG A 298 12.21 3.43 10.84
C ARG A 298 13.28 2.39 11.19
N ILE A 299 14.26 2.18 10.30
CA ILE A 299 15.39 1.25 10.52
C ILE A 299 16.17 1.62 11.79
N ARG A 300 16.50 2.91 11.97
CA ARG A 300 17.22 3.37 13.18
C ARG A 300 16.42 3.13 14.45
N ILE A 301 15.11 3.35 14.42
CA ILE A 301 14.23 3.10 15.58
C ILE A 301 14.21 1.61 15.89
N LEU A 302 13.98 0.75 14.89
CA LEU A 302 13.92 -0.70 15.07
C LEU A 302 15.23 -1.27 15.64
N ARG A 303 16.38 -0.82 15.12
CA ARG A 303 17.72 -1.24 15.58
C ARG A 303 18.10 -0.68 16.96
N ALA A 304 17.46 0.39 17.41
CA ALA A 304 17.67 0.93 18.76
C ALA A 304 16.94 0.12 19.86
N ILE A 305 16.05 -0.79 19.49
CA ILE A 305 15.31 -1.64 20.44
C ILE A 305 16.24 -2.74 20.96
N SER A 306 16.66 -2.61 22.22
CA SER A 306 17.63 -3.53 22.84
C SER A 306 17.13 -4.25 24.10
N GLN A 307 16.16 -3.68 24.83
CA GLN A 307 15.76 -4.14 26.17
C GLN A 307 14.49 -5.01 26.21
N GLY A 308 13.77 -5.13 25.09
CA GLY A 308 12.50 -5.89 24.99
C GLY A 308 11.62 -5.35 23.85
N VAL A 309 10.59 -6.10 23.46
CA VAL A 309 9.76 -5.82 22.27
C VAL A 309 8.40 -5.18 22.58
N ASP A 310 8.28 -4.60 23.77
CA ASP A 310 7.06 -3.95 24.23
C ASP A 310 6.88 -2.55 23.64
N TYR A 311 5.65 -2.03 23.69
CA TYR A 311 5.33 -0.72 23.12
C TYR A 311 6.06 0.44 23.82
N SER A 312 6.33 0.31 25.12
CA SER A 312 7.12 1.28 25.89
C SER A 312 8.55 1.38 25.36
N ASN A 313 9.18 0.25 25.06
CA ASN A 313 10.55 0.19 24.54
C ASN A 313 10.63 0.75 23.12
N TYR A 314 9.63 0.45 22.28
CA TYR A 314 9.52 1.08 20.96
C TYR A 314 9.37 2.60 21.08
N GLN A 315 8.50 3.09 21.98
CA GLN A 315 8.33 4.53 22.20
C GLN A 315 9.60 5.20 22.74
N ALA A 316 10.37 4.51 23.60
CA ALA A 316 11.66 4.98 24.08
C ALA A 316 12.68 5.12 22.94
N ALA A 317 12.82 4.08 22.10
CA ALA A 317 13.65 4.11 20.90
C ALA A 317 13.23 5.23 19.93
N PHE A 318 11.92 5.40 19.71
CA PHE A 318 11.38 6.50 18.91
C PHE A 318 11.79 7.87 19.48
N ASN A 319 11.60 8.10 20.78
CA ASN A 319 11.93 9.37 21.42
C ASN A 319 13.44 9.67 21.33
N GLN A 320 14.28 8.64 21.47
CA GLN A 320 15.74 8.75 21.35
C GLN A 320 16.15 9.20 19.95
N ILE A 321 15.59 8.58 18.90
CA ILE A 321 15.97 8.88 17.51
C ILE A 321 15.37 10.22 17.03
N LYS A 322 14.15 10.55 17.46
CA LYS A 322 13.47 11.79 17.02
C LYS A 322 13.85 13.02 17.82
N GLY A 323 14.37 12.87 19.03
CA GLY A 323 14.57 14.00 19.95
C GLY A 323 13.24 14.68 20.37
N THR A 324 12.10 13.99 20.22
CA THR A 324 10.78 14.52 20.62
C THR A 324 10.08 13.55 21.56
N ARG A 325 9.21 14.06 22.43
CA ARG A 325 8.34 13.24 23.30
C ARG A 325 6.94 13.06 22.72
N SER A 326 6.78 13.23 21.41
CA SER A 326 5.47 13.07 20.76
C SER A 326 5.02 11.61 20.85
N PRO A 327 3.87 11.31 21.50
CA PRO A 327 3.39 9.93 21.60
C PRO A 327 2.92 9.43 20.23
N VAL A 328 3.49 8.31 19.82
CA VAL A 328 3.13 7.58 18.59
C VAL A 328 2.31 6.36 18.96
N ILE A 329 2.67 5.72 20.07
CA ILE A 329 1.85 4.72 20.73
C ILE A 329 0.80 5.45 21.60
N PRO A 330 -0.48 5.07 21.54
CA PRO A 330 -1.49 5.61 22.45
C PRO A 330 -1.26 5.15 23.90
N ILE A 331 -1.81 5.91 24.84
CA ILE A 331 -1.60 5.75 26.29
C ILE A 331 -1.88 4.31 26.76
N SER A 332 -2.93 3.67 26.27
CA SER A 332 -3.24 2.28 26.63
C SER A 332 -2.28 1.22 26.10
N GLY A 333 -1.54 1.54 25.04
CA GLY A 333 -0.43 0.69 24.59
C GLY A 333 0.79 0.84 25.51
N LEU A 334 1.03 2.04 26.04
CA LEU A 334 2.13 2.33 26.96
C LEU A 334 1.88 1.80 28.38
N SER A 335 0.62 1.63 28.77
CA SER A 335 0.25 1.03 30.07
C SER A 335 0.36 -0.50 30.10
N ASP A 336 0.60 -1.14 28.95
CA ASP A 336 0.81 -2.58 28.86
C ASP A 336 2.17 -2.94 29.49
N LYS A 337 2.15 -3.65 30.62
CA LYS A 337 3.34 -4.08 31.37
C LYS A 337 3.84 -5.47 30.96
N SER A 338 3.43 -5.97 29.80
CA SER A 338 4.07 -7.16 29.24
C SER A 338 5.59 -6.90 29.13
N ASN A 339 6.39 -7.89 29.51
CA ASN A 339 7.84 -7.85 29.40
C ASN A 339 8.24 -8.95 28.41
N LEU A 340 8.23 -8.60 27.13
CA LEU A 340 8.48 -9.54 26.05
C LEU A 340 9.96 -9.50 25.66
N SER A 341 10.62 -10.65 25.79
CA SER A 341 12.01 -10.80 25.38
C SER A 341 12.16 -10.82 23.87
N VAL A 342 13.33 -10.37 23.40
CA VAL A 342 13.72 -10.43 22.00
C VAL A 342 14.03 -11.88 21.62
N ARG A 343 13.43 -12.37 20.53
CA ARG A 343 13.70 -13.68 19.93
C ARG A 343 15.10 -13.67 19.30
N LYS A 344 15.82 -14.80 19.36
CA LYS A 344 17.03 -14.99 18.55
C LYS A 344 16.66 -15.21 17.07
N PRO A 345 17.56 -14.91 16.11
CA PRO A 345 17.34 -15.28 14.71
C PRO A 345 17.13 -16.79 14.59
N GLU A 346 16.25 -17.21 13.67
CA GLU A 346 16.24 -18.59 13.23
C GLU A 346 17.54 -18.85 12.44
N SER A 347 18.19 -19.99 12.69
CA SER A 347 19.42 -20.38 12.01
C SER A 347 19.21 -20.45 10.49
N SER A 348 19.59 -19.42 9.75
CA SER A 348 19.59 -19.45 8.29
C SER A 348 20.72 -20.37 7.81
N VAL A 349 20.36 -21.42 7.07
CA VAL A 349 21.32 -22.32 6.43
C VAL A 349 22.06 -21.55 5.32
N GLY A 350 23.38 -21.37 5.46
CA GLY A 350 24.33 -20.99 4.39
C GLY A 350 23.91 -19.92 3.36
N LEU A 351 24.24 -18.65 3.63
CA LEU A 351 23.88 -17.43 2.87
C LEU A 351 24.24 -17.39 1.37
N ASN A 352 25.09 -18.29 0.85
CA ASN A 352 25.58 -18.22 -0.54
C ASN A 352 24.86 -19.17 -1.53
N ASP A 353 24.33 -20.30 -1.07
CA ASP A 353 23.54 -21.22 -1.91
C ASP A 353 22.04 -20.84 -1.95
N GLU A 354 21.55 -20.11 -0.94
CA GLU A 354 20.15 -19.69 -0.85
C GLU A 354 19.78 -18.70 -1.98
N THR A 355 20.52 -17.62 -2.21
CA THR A 355 20.05 -16.55 -3.14
C THR A 355 19.87 -16.99 -4.59
N LEU A 356 20.69 -17.93 -5.09
CA LEU A 356 20.52 -18.51 -6.44
C LEU A 356 19.33 -19.49 -6.47
N ASN A 357 19.13 -20.27 -5.43
CA ASN A 357 17.97 -21.16 -5.30
C ASN A 357 16.67 -20.36 -5.13
N THR A 358 16.64 -19.30 -4.30
CA THR A 358 15.46 -18.46 -4.08
C THR A 358 15.03 -17.78 -5.37
N LYS A 359 15.95 -17.26 -6.20
CA LYS A 359 15.59 -16.67 -7.51
C LYS A 359 15.01 -17.70 -8.48
N ARG A 360 15.56 -18.93 -8.49
CA ARG A 360 15.04 -20.03 -9.31
C ARG A 360 13.66 -20.48 -8.82
N GLU A 361 13.48 -20.58 -7.51
CA GLU A 361 12.21 -20.92 -6.86
C GLU A 361 11.12 -19.88 -7.14
N VAL A 362 11.46 -18.59 -7.09
CA VAL A 362 10.53 -17.52 -7.47
C VAL A 362 10.17 -17.59 -8.96
N GLY A 363 11.13 -17.87 -9.83
CA GLY A 363 10.85 -18.09 -11.26
C GLY A 363 9.90 -19.28 -11.48
N ASP A 364 10.14 -20.39 -10.80
CA ASP A 364 9.29 -21.58 -10.84
C ASP A 364 7.90 -21.32 -10.27
N LEU A 365 7.81 -20.57 -9.18
CA LEU A 365 6.55 -20.14 -8.55
C LEU A 365 5.70 -19.30 -9.50
N MET A 366 6.31 -18.34 -10.17
CA MET A 366 5.62 -17.46 -11.12
C MET A 366 5.10 -18.24 -12.32
N MET A 367 5.87 -19.22 -12.78
CA MET A 367 5.44 -20.16 -13.80
C MET A 367 4.27 -21.03 -13.31
N LYS A 368 4.32 -21.58 -12.08
CA LYS A 368 3.16 -22.30 -11.49
C LYS A 368 1.91 -21.42 -11.42
N LEU A 369 2.04 -20.16 -10.99
CA LEU A 369 0.93 -19.19 -10.93
C LEU A 369 0.37 -18.83 -12.32
N ASN A 370 1.17 -19.03 -13.38
CA ASN A 370 0.77 -18.90 -14.78
C ASN A 370 0.40 -20.27 -15.40
N GLU A 371 0.06 -21.26 -14.58
CA GLU A 371 -0.40 -22.59 -14.99
C GLU A 371 0.61 -23.40 -15.80
N TYR A 372 1.91 -23.14 -15.63
CA TYR A 372 2.96 -23.98 -16.21
C TYR A 372 3.00 -25.33 -15.51
N LYS A 373 3.16 -26.39 -16.30
CA LYS A 373 3.37 -27.75 -15.81
C LYS A 373 4.87 -28.02 -15.65
N PHE A 374 5.22 -28.77 -14.62
CA PHE A 374 6.61 -29.15 -14.33
C PHE A 374 6.76 -30.66 -14.36
N ILE A 375 7.69 -31.16 -15.18
CA ILE A 375 8.03 -32.58 -15.26
C ILE A 375 9.48 -32.75 -14.84
N ASN A 376 9.71 -33.53 -13.78
CA ASN A 376 11.06 -33.88 -13.36
C ASN A 376 11.54 -35.07 -14.19
N CYS A 377 12.53 -34.84 -15.04
CA CYS A 377 13.20 -35.91 -15.76
C CYS A 377 14.19 -36.63 -14.83
N THR A 378 14.34 -37.94 -15.02
CA THR A 378 15.29 -38.79 -14.28
C THR A 378 16.74 -38.36 -14.44
N CYS A 379 17.09 -37.63 -15.50
CA CYS A 379 18.42 -37.02 -15.66
C CYS A 379 18.66 -35.77 -14.80
N GLY A 380 17.73 -35.46 -13.88
CA GLY A 380 17.79 -34.29 -13.00
C GLY A 380 17.35 -32.98 -13.64
N LEU A 381 16.94 -32.98 -14.91
CA LEU A 381 16.42 -31.79 -15.59
C LEU A 381 14.93 -31.59 -15.26
N LYS A 382 14.57 -30.39 -14.79
CA LYS A 382 13.19 -29.97 -14.58
C LYS A 382 12.65 -29.31 -15.85
N LEU A 383 11.78 -30.00 -16.58
CA LEU A 383 11.12 -29.49 -17.78
C LEU A 383 9.98 -28.57 -17.37
N LYS A 384 9.89 -27.41 -18.03
CA LYS A 384 8.89 -26.36 -17.77
C LYS A 384 8.02 -26.21 -19.00
N ILE A 385 6.73 -26.49 -18.88
CA ILE A 385 5.82 -26.60 -20.03
C ILE A 385 4.78 -25.48 -19.93
N PRO A 386 4.70 -24.58 -20.93
CA PRO A 386 3.70 -23.53 -20.93
C PRO A 386 2.29 -24.10 -21.12
N PRO A 387 1.25 -23.42 -20.62
CA PRO A 387 -0.14 -23.89 -20.77
C PRO A 387 -0.59 -23.95 -22.24
N GLN A 388 0.05 -23.20 -23.14
CA GLN A 388 -0.24 -23.19 -24.58
C GLN A 388 0.51 -24.29 -25.37
N PHE A 389 1.14 -25.24 -24.68
CA PHE A 389 1.87 -26.32 -25.34
C PHE A 389 0.89 -27.36 -25.91
N ASN A 390 0.79 -27.42 -27.24
CA ASN A 390 -0.19 -28.25 -27.96
C ASN A 390 0.21 -29.72 -28.17
N ASN A 391 1.41 -30.14 -27.75
CA ASN A 391 1.88 -31.51 -28.00
C ASN A 391 1.77 -32.36 -26.73
N ASP A 392 1.28 -33.59 -26.89
CA ASP A 392 1.14 -34.56 -25.78
C ASP A 392 2.47 -35.15 -25.33
N LYS A 393 3.56 -34.90 -26.07
CA LYS A 393 4.88 -35.47 -25.85
C LYS A 393 5.94 -34.39 -25.87
N ILE A 394 6.82 -34.41 -24.89
CA ILE A 394 8.00 -33.55 -24.81
C ILE A 394 9.26 -34.39 -24.63
N THR A 395 10.27 -34.12 -25.46
CA THR A 395 11.55 -34.82 -25.38
C THR A 395 12.52 -34.02 -24.52
N CYS A 396 13.14 -34.68 -23.55
CA CYS A 396 14.15 -34.06 -22.71
C CYS A 396 15.41 -33.73 -23.55
N PRO A 397 15.87 -32.47 -23.60
CA PRO A 397 17.04 -32.09 -24.41
C PRO A 397 18.36 -32.65 -23.86
N ARG A 398 18.39 -33.08 -22.59
CA ARG A 398 19.59 -33.62 -21.94
C ARG A 398 19.78 -35.12 -22.16
N CYS A 399 18.71 -35.90 -22.11
CA CYS A 399 18.79 -37.37 -22.15
C CYS A 399 17.92 -38.03 -23.23
N GLY A 400 17.20 -37.26 -24.03
CA GLY A 400 16.37 -37.76 -25.13
C GLY A 400 15.10 -38.52 -24.71
N ARG A 401 14.80 -38.68 -23.41
CA ARG A 401 13.56 -39.35 -22.97
C ARG A 401 12.33 -38.55 -23.34
N ILE A 402 11.32 -39.26 -23.84
CA ILE A 402 10.00 -38.70 -24.14
C ILE A 402 9.13 -38.77 -22.89
N HIS A 403 8.59 -37.63 -22.48
CA HIS A 403 7.62 -37.51 -21.39
C HIS A 403 6.24 -37.20 -21.96
N THR A 404 5.21 -37.83 -21.41
CA THR A 404 3.82 -37.51 -21.73
C THR A 404 3.36 -36.32 -20.90
N VAL A 405 2.84 -35.30 -21.58
CA VAL A 405 2.25 -34.10 -20.96
C VAL A 405 0.76 -34.41 -20.77
N SER A 406 0.41 -35.15 -19.73
CA SER A 406 -1.01 -35.46 -19.46
C SER A 406 -1.80 -34.17 -19.22
N LEU A 407 -2.95 -34.05 -19.91
CA LEU A 407 -3.93 -32.97 -19.77
C LEU A 407 -4.35 -32.76 -18.31
#